data_AF-A0A0E0NNW7-F1
#
_entry.id   AF-A0A0E0NNW7-F1
#
_cell.length_a   1.000
_cell.length_b   1.000
_cell.length_c   1.000
_cell.angle_alpha   90.00
_cell.angle_beta   90.00
_cell.angle_gamma   90.00
#
_symmetry.space_group_name_H-M   'P 1'
#
loop_
_entity.id
_entity.type
_entity.pdbx_description
1 polymer ?
#
loop_
_entity_poly.entity_id
_entity_poly.type
_entity_poly.pdbx_seq_one_letter_code
_entity_poly.pdbx_strand_id
1 'polypeptide(L)' 'MSGRGKGGKGLGKGGAKRHRKRIYEETRGVLKIFLENVIRDAVTYTEHARRKTVTAMDVVYALKRQGRTLYGFGG' A
#
# COMPACT_ATOMS: atom_id res chain seq x y z
N MET A 1 -1.24 52.22 -7.06
CA MET A 1 -0.58 50.91 -7.21
C MET A 1 -0.27 50.34 -5.83
N SER A 2 -0.96 49.28 -5.40
CA SER A 2 -0.53 48.49 -4.23
C SER A 2 -0.94 47.05 -4.47
N GLY A 3 -0.01 46.28 -5.00
CA GLY A 3 -0.12 44.84 -5.14
C GLY A 3 0.44 44.16 -3.89
N ARG A 4 -0.32 43.23 -3.32
CA ARG A 4 0.26 42.17 -2.48
C ARG A 4 -0.62 40.93 -2.51
N GLY A 5 -0.37 40.08 -3.49
CA GLY A 5 -0.80 38.69 -3.45
C GLY A 5 0.14 37.86 -2.56
N LYS A 6 -0.43 37.02 -1.71
CA LYS A 6 0.01 35.67 -1.26
C LYS A 6 -1.20 35.10 -0.52
N GLY A 7 -1.69 33.89 -0.72
CA GLY A 7 -1.27 32.71 -1.45
C GLY A 7 -2.23 31.62 -0.96
N GLY A 8 -2.70 30.76 -1.86
CA GLY A 8 -3.76 29.79 -1.56
C GLY A 8 -3.49 28.98 -0.29
N LYS A 9 -4.51 28.85 0.54
CA LYS A 9 -4.50 27.99 1.72
C LYS A 9 -4.58 26.53 1.26
N GLY A 10 -3.44 26.00 0.80
CA GLY A 10 -3.28 24.57 0.55
C GLY A 10 -3.38 23.82 1.87
N LEU A 11 -4.45 23.05 2.04
CA LEU A 11 -4.62 22.13 3.16
C LEU A 11 -3.63 20.98 3.00
N GLY A 12 -2.41 21.17 3.49
CA GLY A 12 -1.35 20.16 3.43
C GLY A 12 -1.70 18.96 4.29
N LYS A 13 -1.65 17.75 3.71
CA LYS A 13 -1.66 16.45 4.43
C LYS A 13 -0.35 16.21 5.20
N GLY A 14 0.17 17.23 5.89
CA GLY A 14 1.56 17.28 6.38
C GLY A 14 1.63 17.52 7.88
N GLY A 15 1.05 16.62 8.68
CA GLY A 15 0.96 16.77 10.14
C GLY A 15 1.44 15.57 10.95
N ALA A 16 2.40 14.78 10.45
CA ALA A 16 2.98 13.69 11.25
C ALA A 16 4.11 14.22 12.16
N LYS A 17 3.94 14.16 13.49
CA LYS A 17 4.99 14.49 14.47
C LYS A 17 6.15 13.49 14.34
N ARG A 18 7.39 13.99 14.21
CA ARG A 18 8.61 13.17 14.02
C ARG A 18 9.00 12.38 15.28
N HIS A 19 8.72 11.07 15.30
CA HIS A 19 9.29 10.11 16.27
C HIS A 19 10.34 9.23 15.57
N ARG A 20 11.35 9.89 15.00
CA ARG A 20 12.14 9.47 13.81
C ARG A 20 12.87 8.11 13.87
N LYS A 21 13.08 7.47 15.02
CA LYS A 21 13.81 6.18 15.09
C LYS A 21 12.89 4.98 15.38
N ARG A 22 11.96 5.11 16.33
CA ARG A 22 11.02 4.04 16.68
C ARG A 22 10.06 3.71 15.54
N ILE A 23 9.62 4.73 14.79
CA ILE A 23 8.67 4.57 13.68
C ILE A 23 9.23 3.67 12.57
N TYR A 24 10.51 3.75 12.21
CA TYR A 24 11.03 2.95 11.10
C TYR A 24 10.99 1.45 11.42
N GLU A 25 11.46 1.05 12.59
CA GLU A 25 11.45 -0.36 12.99
C GLU A 25 10.02 -0.87 13.20
N GLU A 26 9.17 -0.09 13.86
CA GLU A 26 7.76 -0.44 14.09
C GLU A 26 6.99 -0.57 12.76
N THR A 27 7.20 0.37 11.82
CA THR A 27 6.55 0.35 10.51
C THR A 27 7.10 -0.79 9.63
N ARG A 28 8.40 -1.08 9.70
CA ARG A 28 9.00 -2.23 9.00
C ARG A 28 8.42 -3.55 9.49
N GLY A 29 8.22 -3.69 10.81
CA GLY A 29 7.57 -4.87 11.40
C GLY A 29 6.15 -5.06 10.88
N VAL A 30 5.34 -4.01 10.90
CA VAL A 30 3.96 -4.04 10.37
C VAL A 30 3.94 -4.35 8.87
N LEU A 31 4.83 -3.71 8.10
CA LEU A 31 4.93 -3.94 6.66
C LEU A 31 5.32 -5.38 6.33
N LYS A 32 6.27 -5.96 7.09
CA LYS A 32 6.69 -7.34 6.91
C LYS A 32 5.52 -8.31 7.12
N ILE A 33 4.80 -8.18 8.23
CA ILE A 33 3.64 -9.03 8.54
C ILE A 33 2.55 -8.89 7.46
N PHE A 34 2.30 -7.65 7.00
CA PHE A 34 1.34 -7.40 5.94
C PHE A 34 1.72 -8.12 4.64
N LEU A 35 2.97 -7.97 4.19
CA LEU A 35 3.45 -8.60 2.95
C LEU A 35 3.48 -10.12 3.07
N GLU A 36 3.90 -10.68 4.20
CA GLU A 36 3.89 -12.13 4.44
C GLU A 36 2.49 -12.72 4.25
N ASN A 37 1.45 -12.04 4.75
CA ASN A 37 0.07 -12.50 4.61
C ASN A 37 -0.44 -12.40 3.18
N VAL A 38 -0.20 -11.28 2.50
CA VAL A 38 -0.64 -11.09 1.11
C VAL A 38 0.07 -12.06 0.16
N ILE A 39 1.38 -12.24 0.32
CA ILE A 39 2.18 -13.11 -0.54
C ILE A 39 1.78 -14.57 -0.35
N ARG A 40 1.49 -15.02 0.88
CA ARG A 40 1.03 -16.40 1.14
C ARG A 40 -0.26 -16.73 0.36
N ASP A 41 -1.22 -15.81 0.38
CA ASP A 41 -2.48 -15.96 -0.35
C ASP A 41 -2.24 -15.88 -1.88
N ALA A 42 -1.41 -14.94 -2.35
CA ALA A 42 -1.12 -14.78 -3.78
C ALA A 42 -0.38 -15.99 -4.39
N VAL A 43 0.57 -16.58 -3.64
CA VAL A 43 1.26 -17.81 -4.04
C VAL A 43 0.27 -18.97 -4.10
N THR A 44 -0.66 -19.07 -3.15
CA THR A 44 -1.70 -20.10 -3.15
C THR A 44 -2.56 -20.01 -4.42
N TYR A 45 -2.96 -18.81 -4.85
CA TYR A 45 -3.68 -18.63 -6.13
C TYR A 45 -2.84 -19.01 -7.35
N THR A 46 -1.54 -18.68 -7.33
CA THR A 46 -0.60 -19.00 -8.41
C THR A 46 -0.43 -20.52 -8.56
N GLU A 47 -0.24 -21.22 -7.45
CA GLU A 47 -0.10 -22.68 -7.40
C GLU A 47 -1.39 -23.39 -7.80
N HIS A 48 -2.54 -22.91 -7.32
CA HIS A 48 -3.85 -23.44 -7.71
C HIS A 48 -4.07 -23.37 -9.22
N ALA A 49 -3.61 -22.29 -9.86
CA ALA A 49 -3.65 -22.12 -11.30
C ALA A 49 -2.52 -22.85 -12.06
N ARG A 50 -1.69 -23.64 -11.38
CA ARG A 50 -0.52 -24.37 -11.93
C ARG A 50 0.47 -23.47 -12.68
N ARG A 51 0.60 -22.21 -12.26
CA ARG A 51 1.55 -21.24 -12.80
C ARG A 51 2.80 -21.19 -11.93
N LYS A 52 3.95 -20.80 -12.52
CA LYS A 52 5.20 -20.52 -11.79
C LYS A 52 5.44 -19.02 -11.56
N THR A 53 4.60 -18.18 -12.15
CA THR A 53 4.72 -16.72 -12.12
C THR A 53 3.48 -16.14 -11.47
N VAL A 54 3.70 -15.38 -10.40
CA VAL A 54 2.65 -14.60 -9.73
C VAL A 54 2.24 -13.46 -10.67
N THR A 55 0.94 -13.34 -10.91
CA THR A 55 0.36 -12.27 -11.72
C THR A 55 -0.20 -11.16 -10.83
N ALA A 56 -0.46 -9.99 -11.41
CA ALA A 56 -1.13 -8.91 -10.70
C ALA A 56 -2.51 -9.35 -10.16
N MET A 57 -3.22 -10.21 -10.89
CA MET A 57 -4.53 -10.72 -10.48
C MET A 57 -4.47 -11.60 -9.24
N ASP A 58 -3.42 -12.41 -9.06
CA ASP A 58 -3.25 -13.22 -7.85
C ASP A 58 -3.14 -12.34 -6.60
N VAL A 59 -2.45 -11.21 -6.72
CA VAL A 59 -2.32 -10.21 -5.65
C VAL A 59 -3.64 -9.48 -5.42
N VAL A 60 -4.35 -9.08 -6.49
CA VAL A 60 -5.67 -8.43 -6.39
C VAL A 60 -6.67 -9.35 -5.68
N TYR A 61 -6.66 -10.64 -5.99
CA TYR A 61 -7.54 -11.62 -5.35
C TYR A 61 -7.16 -11.86 -3.88
N ALA A 62 -5.87 -11.99 -3.56
CA ALA A 62 -5.38 -12.06 -2.18
C ALA A 62 -5.84 -10.85 -1.35
N LEU A 63 -5.71 -9.65 -1.90
CA LEU A 63 -6.14 -8.42 -1.25
C LEU A 63 -7.67 -8.33 -1.09
N LYS A 64 -8.43 -8.73 -2.11
CA LYS A 64 -9.90 -8.78 -2.05
C LYS A 64 -10.38 -9.73 -0.94
N ARG A 65 -9.73 -10.89 -0.78
CA ARG A 65 -10.02 -11.86 0.30
C ARG A 65 -9.84 -11.26 1.70
N GLN A 66 -8.87 -10.36 1.86
CA GLN A 66 -8.58 -9.66 3.12
C GLN A 66 -9.40 -8.37 3.31
N GLY A 67 -10.36 -8.08 2.42
CA GLY A 67 -11.17 -6.86 2.48
C GLY A 67 -10.43 -5.58 2.07
N ARG A 68 -9.30 -5.69 1.35
CA ARG A 68 -8.43 -4.58 0.94
C ARG A 68 -8.42 -4.41 -0.58
N THR A 69 -9.59 -4.26 -1.19
CA THR A 69 -9.73 -4.18 -2.65
C THR A 69 -8.85 -3.11 -3.28
N LEU A 70 -8.07 -3.49 -4.29
CA LEU A 70 -7.20 -2.60 -5.07
C LEU A 70 -7.70 -2.54 -6.53
N TYR A 71 -7.84 -1.32 -7.06
CA TYR A 71 -8.35 -1.06 -8.41
C TYR A 71 -7.22 -0.75 -9.39
N GLY A 72 -7.46 -0.99 -10.69
CA GLY A 72 -6.53 -0.59 -11.77
C GLY A 72 -5.59 -1.69 -12.29
N PHE A 73 -5.82 -2.96 -11.93
CA PHE A 73 -4.90 -4.08 -12.22
C PHE A 73 -5.54 -5.26 -12.98
N GLY A 74 -6.70 -5.07 -13.61
CA GLY A 74 -7.46 -6.12 -14.31
C GLY A 74 -7.16 -6.24 -15.81
N GLY A 75 -5.94 -5.89 -16.24
CA GLY A 75 -5.52 -5.90 -17.65
C GLY A 75 -5.07 -7.25 -18.15
#